data_AF-A0A3R7TJS7-F1
#
_entry.id   AF-A0A3R7TJS7-F1
#
_cell.length_a   1.000
_cell.length_b   1.000
_cell.length_c   1.000
_cell.angle_alpha   90.00
_cell.angle_beta   90.00
_cell.angle_gamma   90.00
#
_symmetry.space_group_name_H-M   'P 1'
#
loop_
_entity.id
_entity.type
_entity.pdbx_description
1 polymer ?
#
loop_
_entity_poly.entity_id
_entity_poly.type
_entity_poly.pdbx_seq_one_letter_code
_entity_poly.pdbx_strand_id
1 'polypeptide(L)'
;MRKFHILLLLISTFAFSHTGHHADGGGKIWHFQDSELTLSGDYISSENGMVVMRLTENLSIQEFPLEAFAMEDQLVIMQRMALSEKFNNSSKIVIHSKSIQNQRVSKFRAWVIIILFSILIISFLVFSLFSKHKKPSLITSI
;
A
#
# COMPACT_ATOMS: atom_id res chain seq x y z
N MET A 1 8.30 -19.45 -24.32
CA MET A 1 7.61 -19.79 -23.05
C MET A 1 8.37 -19.33 -21.81
N ARG A 2 9.63 -19.75 -21.56
CA ARG A 2 10.38 -19.37 -20.33
C ARG A 2 10.55 -17.86 -20.10
N LYS A 3 10.70 -17.07 -21.17
CA LYS A 3 10.94 -15.62 -21.08
C LYS A 3 9.74 -14.82 -20.57
N PHE A 4 8.51 -15.28 -20.81
CA PHE A 4 7.29 -14.56 -20.43
C PHE A 4 6.98 -14.72 -18.93
N HIS A 5 7.25 -15.91 -18.38
CA HIS A 5 7.10 -16.16 -16.94
C HIS A 5 8.12 -15.40 -16.08
N ILE A 6 9.35 -15.21 -16.59
CA ILE A 6 10.38 -14.41 -15.91
C ILE A 6 9.97 -12.93 -15.86
N LEU A 7 9.39 -12.40 -16.94
CA LEU A 7 8.95 -11.01 -17.00
C LEU A 7 7.80 -10.72 -16.01
N LEU A 8 6.84 -11.65 -15.88
CA LEU A 8 5.72 -11.51 -14.95
C LEU A 8 6.18 -11.53 -13.47
N LEU A 9 7.19 -12.36 -13.15
CA LEU A 9 7.77 -12.45 -11.81
C LEU A 9 8.53 -11.17 -11.41
N LEU A 10 9.18 -10.52 -12.38
CA LEU A 10 9.90 -9.25 -12.17
C LEU A 10 8.95 -8.11 -11.79
N ILE A 11 7.74 -8.06 -12.33
CA ILE A 11 6.80 -6.95 -12.07
C ILE A 11 6.18 -7.06 -10.65
N SER A 12 5.99 -8.27 -10.12
CA SER A 12 5.42 -8.46 -8.77
C SER A 12 6.39 -8.10 -7.64
N THR A 13 7.69 -8.02 -7.90
CA THR A 13 8.71 -7.69 -6.89
C THR A 13 8.98 -6.19 -6.74
N PHE A 14 8.48 -5.34 -7.66
CA PHE A 14 8.67 -3.88 -7.58
C PHE A 14 7.47 -3.16 -6.96
N ALA A 15 6.96 -3.67 -5.84
CA ALA A 15 6.13 -2.86 -4.96
C ALA A 15 7.06 -1.99 -4.08
N PHE A 16 7.62 -0.92 -4.67
CA PHE A 16 8.31 0.12 -3.89
C PHE A 16 7.25 0.92 -3.13
N SER A 17 6.95 0.49 -1.91
CA SER A 17 6.35 1.35 -0.89
C SER A 17 7.44 2.32 -0.45
N HIS A 18 7.46 3.54 -0.99
CA HIS A 18 8.22 4.63 -0.39
C HIS A 18 7.63 4.94 0.99
N THR A 19 8.08 4.23 2.02
CA THR A 19 8.03 4.77 3.37
C THR A 19 9.02 5.92 3.37
N GLY A 20 8.52 7.16 3.36
CA GLY A 20 9.36 8.35 3.39
C GLY A 20 10.43 8.17 4.47
N HIS A 21 11.69 8.30 4.07
CA HIS A 21 12.83 8.37 4.97
C HIS A 21 12.74 9.72 5.69
N HIS A 22 11.82 9.80 6.66
CA HIS A 22 11.82 10.84 7.66
C HIS A 22 12.69 10.33 8.81
N ALA A 23 13.74 11.12 9.05
CA ALA A 23 14.84 10.86 9.94
C ALA A 23 14.42 10.30 11.29
N ASP A 24 15.19 9.31 11.73
CA ASP A 24 15.41 8.88 13.11
C ASP A 24 14.19 8.42 13.91
N GLY A 25 14.31 7.25 14.54
CA GLY A 25 13.29 6.69 15.45
C GLY A 25 13.08 7.49 16.74
N GLY A 26 13.36 8.80 16.74
CA GLY A 26 13.08 9.73 17.84
C GLY A 26 11.91 10.62 17.47
N GLY A 27 10.78 10.47 18.17
CA GLY A 27 9.63 11.35 18.00
C GLY A 27 10.01 12.83 18.22
N LYS A 28 9.24 13.74 17.62
CA LYS A 28 9.45 15.19 17.74
C LYS A 28 9.56 15.60 19.22
N ILE A 29 10.48 16.51 19.52
CA ILE A 29 10.56 17.15 20.84
C ILE A 29 9.55 18.31 20.87
N TRP A 30 8.64 18.26 21.82
CA TRP A 30 7.61 19.26 22.11
C TRP A 30 8.01 20.07 23.34
N HIS A 31 7.75 21.37 23.32
CA HIS A 31 8.06 22.30 24.41
C HIS A 31 6.77 22.75 25.07
N PHE A 32 6.79 22.91 26.39
CA PHE A 32 5.66 23.44 27.15
C PHE A 32 5.84 24.94 27.41
N GLN A 33 4.72 25.68 27.48
CA GLN A 33 4.72 27.15 27.52
C GLN A 33 5.39 27.72 28.78
N ASP A 34 5.10 27.12 29.94
CA ASP A 34 5.51 27.65 31.25
C ASP A 34 6.62 26.81 31.91
N SER A 35 7.33 25.98 31.13
CA SER A 35 8.40 25.15 31.68
C SER A 35 9.49 24.83 30.68
N GLU A 36 10.71 24.68 31.17
CA GLU A 36 11.84 24.07 30.45
C GLU A 36 11.61 22.56 30.16
N LEU A 37 10.47 22.01 30.55
CA LEU A 37 10.13 20.62 30.27
C LEU A 37 9.90 20.46 28.78
N THR A 38 10.46 19.37 28.27
CA THR A 38 10.24 18.93 26.90
C THR A 38 9.71 17.51 26.91
N LEU A 39 9.02 17.15 25.84
CA LEU A 39 8.42 15.85 25.67
C LEU A 39 8.79 15.31 24.29
N SER A 40 9.42 14.13 24.21
CA SER A 40 9.62 13.47 22.93
C SER A 40 8.44 12.54 22.63
N GLY A 41 7.79 12.75 21.48
CA GLY A 41 6.70 11.89 21.07
C GLY A 41 6.09 12.25 19.72
N ASP A 42 5.21 11.37 19.26
CA ASP A 42 4.47 11.53 18.02
C ASP A 42 3.06 12.04 18.29
N TYR A 43 2.66 13.08 17.55
CA TYR A 43 1.27 13.54 17.50
C TYR A 43 0.38 12.46 16.86
N ILE A 44 -0.69 12.08 17.56
CA ILE A 44 -1.71 11.14 17.06
C ILE A 44 -2.93 11.92 16.55
N SER A 45 -3.54 12.70 17.43
CA SER A 45 -4.79 13.41 17.17
C SER A 45 -4.98 14.56 18.14
N SER A 46 -5.92 15.45 17.85
CA SER A 46 -6.40 16.42 18.81
C SER A 46 -7.91 16.61 18.67
N GLU A 47 -8.60 16.62 19.80
CA GLU A 47 -10.04 16.76 19.90
C GLU A 47 -10.38 17.50 21.20
N ASN A 48 -11.38 18.40 21.16
CA ASN A 48 -11.85 19.15 22.33
C ASN A 48 -10.76 19.90 23.11
N GLY A 49 -9.76 20.44 22.42
CA GLY A 49 -8.63 21.16 23.04
C GLY A 49 -7.58 20.25 23.68
N MET A 50 -7.74 18.94 23.62
CA MET A 50 -6.77 17.96 24.09
C MET A 50 -5.95 17.41 22.93
N VAL A 51 -4.66 17.20 23.17
CA VAL A 51 -3.68 16.69 22.20
C VAL A 51 -3.24 15.32 22.68
N VAL A 52 -3.51 14.31 21.86
CA VAL A 52 -3.14 12.91 22.10
C VAL A 52 -1.78 12.66 21.47
N MET A 53 -0.82 12.25 22.28
CA MET A 53 0.54 11.93 21.83
C MET A 53 0.99 10.55 22.27
N ARG A 54 1.80 9.92 21.44
CA ARG A 54 2.56 8.72 21.79
C ARG A 54 3.95 9.13 22.23
N LEU A 55 4.31 8.85 23.47
CA LEU A 55 5.63 9.17 23.97
C LEU A 55 6.68 8.22 23.40
N THR A 56 7.86 8.75 23.05
CA THR A 56 8.96 7.94 22.51
C THR A 56 9.55 7.00 23.57
N GLU A 57 9.60 7.43 24.84
CA GLU A 57 10.31 6.72 25.91
C GLU A 57 9.66 5.37 26.27
N ASN A 58 8.34 5.35 26.39
CA ASN A 58 7.59 4.20 26.90
C ASN A 58 6.46 3.76 25.96
N LEU A 59 6.33 4.40 24.79
CA LEU A 59 5.25 4.18 23.82
C LEU A 59 3.84 4.40 24.40
N SER A 60 3.73 5.04 25.56
CA SER A 60 2.45 5.34 26.19
C SER A 60 1.71 6.42 25.42
N ILE A 61 0.38 6.33 25.43
CA ILE A 61 -0.49 7.35 24.89
C ILE A 61 -0.90 8.25 26.04
N GLN A 62 -0.64 9.54 25.91
CA GLN A 62 -0.97 10.55 26.90
C GLN A 62 -1.65 11.74 26.25
N GLU A 63 -2.46 12.43 27.06
CA GLU A 63 -3.24 13.58 26.64
C GLU A 63 -2.77 14.82 27.37
N PHE A 64 -2.61 15.90 26.63
CA PHE A 64 -2.18 17.19 27.14
C PHE A 64 -3.10 18.29 26.59
N PRO A 65 -3.47 19.31 27.37
CA PRO A 65 -4.20 20.45 26.82
C PRO A 65 -3.33 21.18 25.80
N LEU A 66 -3.94 21.65 24.70
CA LEU A 66 -3.24 22.36 23.63
C LEU A 66 -2.49 23.58 24.19
N GLU A 67 -3.10 24.29 25.12
CA GLU A 67 -2.57 25.50 25.75
C GLU A 67 -1.32 25.22 26.60
N ALA A 68 -1.06 23.97 27.00
CA ALA A 68 0.17 23.66 27.72
C ALA A 68 1.41 23.75 26.82
N PHE A 69 1.26 23.58 25.50
CA PHE A 69 2.40 23.63 24.57
C PHE A 69 2.87 25.05 24.33
N ALA A 70 4.15 25.22 24.00
CA ALA A 70 4.67 26.48 23.50
C ALA A 70 3.92 26.91 22.23
N MET A 71 3.76 28.22 22.01
CA MET A 71 2.96 28.77 20.91
C MET A 71 3.37 28.23 19.52
N GLU A 72 4.67 28.04 19.29
CA GLU A 72 5.18 27.45 18.05
C GLU A 72 4.68 26.02 17.84
N ASP A 73 4.66 25.23 18.93
CA ASP A 73 4.20 23.85 18.91
C ASP A 73 2.67 23.75 18.82
N GLN A 74 1.95 24.68 19.45
CA GLN A 74 0.51 24.82 19.25
C GLN A 74 0.17 25.04 17.77
N LEU A 75 0.90 25.92 17.08
CA LEU A 75 0.70 26.18 15.65
C LEU A 75 0.94 24.93 14.80
N VAL A 76 1.98 24.15 15.12
CA VAL A 76 2.25 22.87 14.43
C VAL A 76 1.10 21.88 14.64
N ILE A 77 0.59 21.77 15.86
CA ILE A 77 -0.54 20.89 16.17
C ILE A 77 -1.79 21.33 15.41
N MET A 78 -2.11 22.63 15.40
CA MET A 78 -3.24 23.19 14.66
C MET A 78 -3.12 22.95 13.15
N GLN A 79 -1.92 23.07 12.56
CA GLN A 79 -1.70 22.74 11.16
C GLN A 79 -1.98 21.26 10.87
N ARG A 80 -1.52 20.36 11.75
CA ARG A 80 -1.81 18.92 11.61
C ARG A 80 -3.30 18.63 11.74
N MET A 81 -4.00 19.26 12.68
CA MET A 81 -5.45 19.16 12.81
C MET A 81 -6.18 19.60 11.54
N ALA A 82 -5.83 20.77 11.00
CA ALA A 82 -6.44 21.28 9.77
C ALA A 82 -6.19 20.37 8.57
N LEU A 83 -5.00 19.75 8.48
CA LEU A 83 -4.69 18.76 7.44
C LEU A 83 -5.50 17.48 7.62
N SER A 84 -5.61 16.96 8.85
CA SER A 84 -6.41 15.78 9.16
C SER A 84 -7.89 16.02 8.85
N GLU A 85 -8.43 17.17 9.23
CA GLU A 85 -9.79 17.57 8.92
C GLU A 85 -10.01 17.70 7.40
N LYS A 86 -9.09 18.35 6.69
CA LYS A 86 -9.15 18.47 5.22
C LYS A 86 -9.15 17.10 4.56
N PHE A 87 -8.32 16.17 5.02
CA PHE A 87 -8.27 14.80 4.49
C PHE A 87 -9.60 14.07 4.76
N ASN A 88 -10.10 14.10 5.99
CA ASN A 88 -11.35 13.46 6.40
C ASN A 88 -12.59 14.07 5.71
N ASN A 89 -12.58 15.36 5.43
CA ASN A 89 -13.64 16.03 4.68
C ASN A 89 -13.52 15.78 3.17
N SER A 90 -12.30 15.64 2.63
CA SER A 90 -12.09 15.27 1.23
C SER A 90 -12.52 13.83 0.92
N SER A 91 -12.43 12.92 1.90
CA SER A 91 -12.96 11.55 1.77
C SER A 91 -14.49 11.46 1.97
N LYS A 92 -15.09 12.50 2.56
CA LYS A 92 -16.55 12.72 2.57
C LYS A 92 -17.10 13.16 1.20
N ILE A 93 -16.24 13.52 0.22
CA ILE A 93 -16.63 13.43 -1.19
C ILE A 93 -16.89 11.96 -1.42
N VAL A 94 -18.17 11.60 -1.26
CA VAL A 94 -18.76 10.28 -1.37
C VAL A 94 -17.86 9.46 -2.29
N ILE A 95 -17.00 8.64 -1.69
CA ILE A 95 -16.51 7.44 -2.34
C ILE A 95 -17.79 6.60 -2.46
N HIS A 96 -18.66 6.98 -3.40
CA HIS A 96 -19.15 6.07 -4.40
C HIS A 96 -17.88 5.47 -4.99
N SER A 97 -17.25 4.58 -4.21
CA SER A 97 -16.89 3.29 -4.73
C SER A 97 -18.16 2.95 -5.48
N LYS A 98 -18.11 3.12 -6.81
CA LYS A 98 -19.03 2.43 -7.68
C LYS A 98 -18.94 1.03 -7.11
N SER A 99 -19.94 0.66 -6.29
CA SER A 99 -20.15 -0.70 -5.80
C SER A 99 -19.75 -1.50 -7.02
N ILE A 100 -18.65 -2.26 -6.93
CA ILE A 100 -18.13 -3.01 -8.06
C ILE A 100 -19.33 -3.84 -8.47
N GLN A 101 -20.03 -3.33 -9.49
CA GLN A 101 -21.37 -3.76 -9.80
C GLN A 101 -21.02 -5.01 -10.55
N ASN A 102 -20.95 -6.13 -9.80
CA ASN A 102 -20.42 -7.41 -10.22
C ASN A 102 -20.79 -7.57 -11.67
N GLN A 103 -19.84 -7.28 -12.55
CA GLN A 103 -20.17 -6.98 -13.93
C GLN A 103 -20.45 -8.35 -14.50
N ARG A 104 -21.72 -8.75 -14.44
CA ARG A 104 -22.17 -10.12 -14.63
C ARG A 104 -21.68 -10.50 -16.01
N VAL A 105 -20.60 -11.29 -16.04
CA VAL A 105 -19.98 -11.69 -17.29
C VAL A 105 -21.08 -12.36 -18.08
N SER A 106 -21.44 -11.77 -19.22
CA SER A 106 -22.47 -12.33 -20.10
C SER A 106 -22.11 -13.79 -20.35
N LYS A 107 -23.09 -14.69 -20.22
CA LYS A 107 -22.89 -16.14 -20.42
C LYS A 107 -22.12 -16.42 -21.72
N PHE A 108 -22.38 -15.60 -22.76
CA PHE A 108 -21.67 -15.64 -24.02
C PHE A 108 -20.16 -15.35 -23.91
N ARG A 109 -19.76 -14.31 -23.16
CA ARG A 109 -18.34 -13.98 -22.93
C ARG A 109 -17.61 -15.07 -22.16
N ALA A 110 -18.27 -15.69 -21.19
CA ALA A 110 -17.70 -16.83 -20.45
C ALA A 110 -17.48 -18.05 -21.36
N TRP A 111 -18.43 -18.37 -22.23
CA TRP A 111 -18.29 -19.44 -23.21
C TRP A 111 -17.14 -19.21 -24.18
N VAL A 112 -16.99 -17.98 -24.69
CA VAL A 112 -15.87 -17.63 -25.58
C VAL A 112 -14.52 -17.83 -24.89
N ILE A 113 -14.39 -17.44 -23.62
CA ILE A 113 -13.15 -17.62 -22.84
C ILE A 113 -12.84 -19.11 -22.66
N ILE A 114 -13.84 -19.93 -22.33
CA ILE A 114 -13.67 -21.38 -22.15
C ILE A 114 -13.23 -22.05 -23.46
N ILE A 115 -13.82 -21.66 -24.59
CA ILE A 115 -13.46 -22.19 -25.92
C ILE A 115 -12.03 -21.78 -26.29
N LEU A 116 -11.66 -20.52 -26.07
CA LEU A 116 -10.28 -20.06 -26.30
C LEU A 116 -9.27 -20.83 -25.43
N PHE A 117 -9.63 -21.09 -24.18
CA PHE A 117 -8.79 -21.83 -23.25
C PHE A 117 -8.64 -23.31 -23.66
N SER A 118 -9.72 -23.95 -24.13
CA SER A 118 -9.66 -25.33 -24.60
C SER A 118 -8.81 -25.48 -25.87
N ILE A 119 -8.91 -24.54 -26.81
CA ILE A 119 -8.06 -24.51 -28.02
C ILE A 119 -6.58 -24.39 -27.63
N LEU A 120 -6.23 -23.55 -26.66
CA LEU A 120 -4.86 -23.41 -26.17
C LEU A 120 -4.33 -24.70 -25.55
N ILE A 121 -5.14 -25.39 -24.74
CA ILE A 121 -4.75 -26.67 -24.13
C ILE A 121 -4.54 -27.74 -25.22
N ILE A 122 -5.45 -27.85 -26.18
CA ILE A 122 -5.35 -28.82 -27.27
C ILE A 122 -4.09 -28.53 -28.11
N SER A 123 -3.85 -27.27 -28.47
CA SER A 123 -2.65 -26.86 -29.19
C SER A 123 -1.37 -27.22 -28.42
N PHE A 124 -1.36 -27.04 -27.10
CA PHE A 124 -0.23 -27.40 -26.25
C PHE A 124 0.00 -28.91 -26.19
N LEU A 125 -1.06 -29.70 -26.06
CA LEU A 125 -0.99 -31.16 -26.03
C LEU A 125 -0.49 -31.71 -27.37
N VAL A 126 -1.02 -31.23 -28.49
CA VAL A 126 -0.58 -31.60 -29.84
C VAL A 126 0.90 -31.24 -30.03
N PHE A 127 1.29 -30.00 -29.70
CA PHE A 127 2.70 -29.58 -29.78
C PHE A 127 3.63 -30.46 -28.92
N SER A 128 3.21 -30.83 -27.72
CA SER A 128 3.98 -31.69 -26.82
C SER A 128 4.08 -33.13 -27.33
N LEU A 129 3.03 -33.68 -27.95
CA LEU A 129 3.11 -34.99 -28.61
C LEU A 129 4.07 -34.96 -29.80
N PHE A 130 3.96 -33.97 -30.69
CA PHE A 130 4.84 -33.84 -31.85
C PHE A 130 6.30 -33.58 -31.47
N SER A 131 6.55 -32.86 -30.37
CA SER A 131 7.90 -32.63 -29.86
C SER A 131 8.57 -33.91 -29.35
N LYS A 132 7.80 -34.89 -28.85
CA LYS A 132 8.34 -36.19 -28.44
C LYS A 132 8.75 -37.10 -29.62
N HIS A 133 8.21 -36.86 -30.82
CA HIS A 133 8.57 -37.63 -32.02
C HIS A 133 9.84 -37.15 -32.73
N LYS A 134 10.35 -35.96 -32.40
CA LYS A 134 11.70 -35.55 -32.82
C LYS A 134 12.74 -36.15 -31.88
N LYS A 135 13.04 -37.45 -32.04
CA LYS A 135 14.31 -37.99 -31.54
C LYS A 135 15.43 -37.23 -32.26
N PRO A 136 16.46 -36.72 -31.56
CA PRO A 136 17.64 -36.21 -32.25
C PRO A 136 18.23 -37.37 -33.05
N SER A 137 18.33 -37.22 -34.37
CA SER A 137 19.12 -38.14 -35.19
C SER A 137 20.55 -38.06 -34.68
N LEU A 138 21.00 -39.11 -33.98
CA LEU A 138 22.41 -39.32 -33.71
C LEU A 138 23.10 -39.48 -35.06
N ILE A 139 23.76 -38.41 -35.51
CA ILE A 139 24.76 -38.50 -36.56
C ILE A 139 25.95 -39.21 -35.92
N THR A 140 25.99 -40.54 -36.03
CA THR A 140 27.24 -41.29 -35.86
C THR A 140 28.08 -41.05 -37.11
N SER A 141 29.09 -40.18 -37.00
CA SER A 141 30.21 -40.12 -37.92
C SER A 141 31.00 -41.43 -37.82
N ILE A 142 31.16 -42.11 -38.96
CA ILE A 142 32.27 -43.04 -39.22
C ILE A 142 33.42 -42.19 -39.75
#